data_AF-I9KPP4-F1
#
_entry.id   AF-I9KPP4-F1
#
_cell.length_a   1.000
_cell.length_b   1.000
_cell.length_c   1.000
_cell.angle_alpha   90.00
_cell.angle_beta   90.00
_cell.angle_gamma   90.00
#
_symmetry.space_group_name_H-M   'P 1'
#
loop_
_entity.id
_entity.type
_entity.pdbx_description
1 polymer ?
#
loop_
_entity_poly.entity_id
_entity_poly.type
_entity_poly.pdbx_seq_one_letter_code
_entity_poly.pdbx_strand_id
1 'polypeptide(L)' 'MGRHVRVPKTAELVAAHLRRQIVRGELHEGDALPPEAVLMEQFGVSRPTLREAFRVLESEALI' A
#
# COMPACT_ATOMS: atom_id res chain seq x y z
N MET A 1 -14.77 -24.54 -12.93
CA MET A 1 -14.08 -23.26 -13.11
C MET A 1 -13.33 -22.94 -11.82
N GLY A 2 -12.10 -23.39 -11.67
CA GLY A 2 -11.33 -23.21 -10.44
C GLY A 2 -10.85 -21.76 -10.32
N ARG A 3 -11.46 -20.97 -9.43
CA ARG A 3 -10.96 -19.64 -9.10
C ARG A 3 -9.65 -19.84 -8.34
N HIS A 4 -8.51 -19.79 -9.02
CA HIS A 4 -7.21 -19.76 -8.37
C HIS A 4 -7.16 -18.50 -7.51
N VAL A 5 -7.42 -18.66 -6.21
CA VAL A 5 -7.19 -17.61 -5.22
C VAL A 5 -5.67 -17.44 -5.18
N ARG A 6 -5.15 -16.48 -5.95
CA ARG A 6 -3.77 -16.05 -5.77
C ARG A 6 -3.68 -15.47 -4.38
N VAL A 7 -2.77 -16.00 -3.56
CA VAL A 7 -2.39 -15.34 -2.32
C VAL A 7 -1.90 -13.94 -2.72
N PRO A 8 -2.53 -12.86 -2.22
CA PRO A 8 -2.10 -11.51 -2.54
C PRO A 8 -0.62 -11.37 -2.16
N LYS A 9 0.19 -10.79 -3.05
CA LYS A 9 1.57 -10.49 -2.69
C LYS A 9 1.56 -9.51 -1.51
N THR A 10 2.53 -9.59 -0.60
CA THR A 10 2.62 -8.69 0.57
C THR A 10 2.46 -7.21 0.21
N ALA A 11 2.97 -6.79 -0.95
CA ALA A 11 2.79 -5.44 -1.49
C ALA A 11 1.31 -5.06 -1.74
N GLU A 12 0.49 -5.99 -2.24
CA GLU A 12 -0.94 -5.77 -2.48
C GLU A 12 -1.70 -5.59 -1.15
N LEU A 13 -1.29 -6.31 -0.09
CA LEU A 13 -1.88 -6.15 1.24
C LEU A 13 -1.55 -4.78 1.85
N VAL A 14 -0.29 -4.34 1.71
CA VAL A 14 0.14 -3.00 2.15
C VAL A 14 -0.60 -1.91 1.37
N ALA A 15 -0.67 -2.02 0.04
CA ALA A 15 -1.41 -1.09 -0.80
C ALA A 15 -2.89 -1.03 -0.41
N ALA A 16 -3.53 -2.19 -0.20
CA ALA A 16 -4.92 -2.24 0.24
C ALA A 16 -5.13 -1.58 1.62
N HIS A 17 -4.15 -1.65 2.52
CA HIS A 17 -4.21 -0.98 3.81
C HIS A 17 -4.11 0.55 3.66
N LEU A 18 -3.10 1.03 2.94
CA LEU A 18 -2.89 2.46 2.69
C LEU A 18 -4.07 3.07 1.92
N ARG A 19 -4.59 2.39 0.89
CA ARG A 19 -5.80 2.78 0.17
C ARG A 19 -6.98 3.03 1.10
N ARG A 20 -7.20 2.17 2.09
CA ARG A 20 -8.30 2.35 3.04
C ARG A 20 -8.12 3.60 3.89
N GLN A 21 -6.90 3.94 4.28
CA GLN A 21 -6.62 5.17 5.03
C GLN A 21 -6.88 6.42 4.16
N ILE A 22 -6.39 6.41 2.92
CA ILE A 22 -6.61 7.50 1.94
C ILE A 22 -8.11 7.71 1.70
N VAL A 23 -8.85 6.65 1.37
CA VAL A 23 -10.30 6.73 1.08
C VAL A 23 -11.13 7.16 2.30
N ARG A 24 -10.65 6.88 3.52
CA ARG A 24 -11.29 7.33 4.76
C ARG A 24 -10.99 8.79 5.11
N GLY A 25 -10.09 9.44 4.37
CA GLY A 25 -9.61 10.79 4.69
C GLY A 25 -8.67 10.81 5.91
N GLU A 26 -8.13 9.67 6.32
CA GLU A 26 -7.07 9.61 7.35
C GLU A 26 -5.73 10.10 6.78
N LEU A 27 -5.59 10.08 5.44
CA LEU A 27 -4.53 10.68 4.66
C LEU A 27 -5.18 11.58 3.59
N HIS A 28 -4.97 12.89 3.63
CA HIS A 28 -5.53 13.78 2.61
C HIS A 28 -4.64 13.81 1.35
N GLU A 29 -5.24 14.09 0.20
CA GLU A 29 -4.49 14.41 -1.02
C GLU A 29 -3.52 15.57 -0.75
N GLY A 30 -2.22 15.32 -0.96
CA GLY A 30 -1.16 16.29 -0.68
C GLY A 30 -0.56 16.23 0.73
N ASP A 31 -1.15 15.46 1.67
CA ASP A 31 -0.47 15.12 2.91
C ASP A 31 0.70 14.17 2.60
N ALA A 32 1.84 14.44 3.21
CA ALA A 32 2.99 13.54 3.09
C ALA A 32 2.65 12.20 3.74
N LEU A 33 2.80 11.11 2.98
CA LEU A 33 2.84 9.77 3.56
C LEU A 33 3.88 9.73 4.69
N PRO A 34 3.66 8.92 5.73
CA PRO A 34 4.72 8.67 6.72
C PRO A 34 6.01 8.24 6.00
N PRO A 35 7.20 8.60 6.50
CA PRO A 35 8.46 8.24 5.88
C PRO A 35 8.55 6.73 5.62
N GLU A 36 9.19 6.31 4.53
CA GLU A 36 9.30 4.88 4.17
C GLU A 36 9.77 4.00 5.32
N ALA A 37 10.74 4.48 6.12
CA ALA A 37 11.26 3.75 7.27
C ALA A 37 10.17 3.43 8.31
N VAL A 38 9.28 4.39 8.58
CA VAL A 38 8.16 4.22 9.51
C VAL A 38 7.17 3.20 8.95
N LEU A 39 6.84 3.28 7.67
CA LEU A 39 5.91 2.32 7.03
C LEU A 39 6.51 0.92 6.96
N MET A 40 7.81 0.79 6.71
CA MET A 40 8.51 -0.48 6.73
C MET A 40 8.44 -1.14 8.12
N GLU A 41 8.64 -0.38 9.19
CA GLU A 41 8.51 -0.88 10.56
C GLU A 41 7.06 -1.24 10.90
N GLN A 42 6.09 -0.38 10.56
CA GLN A 42 4.67 -0.60 10.83
C GLN A 42 4.13 -1.86 10.14
N PHE A 43 4.50 -2.07 8.87
CA PHE A 43 4.03 -3.22 8.10
C PHE A 43 4.96 -4.44 8.19
N GLY A 44 6.13 -4.30 8.81
CA GLY A 44 7.14 -5.37 8.88
C GLY A 44 7.64 -5.80 7.50
N VAL A 45 7.78 -4.86 6.56
CA VAL A 45 8.15 -5.15 5.16
C VAL A 45 9.47 -4.54 4.75
N SER A 46 10.10 -5.15 3.74
CA SER A 46 11.29 -4.60 3.11
C SER A 46 10.97 -3.41 2.20
N ARG A 47 11.95 -2.53 1.97
CA ARG A 47 11.83 -1.39 1.03
C ARG A 47 11.33 -1.79 -0.37
N PRO A 48 11.81 -2.88 -1.02
CA PRO A 48 11.28 -3.29 -2.32
C PRO A 48 9.78 -3.62 -2.29
N THR A 49 9.32 -4.24 -1.21
CA THR A 49 7.89 -4.57 -1.02
C THR A 49 7.06 -3.30 -0.85
N LEU A 50 7.54 -2.34 -0.05
CA LEU A 50 6.86 -1.07 0.16
C LEU A 50 6.77 -0.26 -1.14
N ARG A 51 7.86 -0.20 -1.91
CA ARG A 51 7.87 0.48 -3.22
C ARG A 51 6.90 -0.15 -4.22
N GLU A 52 6.75 -1.47 -4.20
CA GLU A 52 5.76 -2.13 -5.05
C GLU A 52 4.33 -1.80 -4.61
N ALA A 53 4.08 -1.67 -3.30
CA ALA A 53 2.79 -1.19 -2.81
C ALA A 53 2.49 0.23 -3.27
N PHE A 54 3.47 1.12 -3.26
CA PHE A 54 3.32 2.49 -3.79
C PHE A 54 3.02 2.49 -5.30
N ARG A 55 3.70 1.68 -6.10
CA ARG A 55 3.39 1.55 -7.54
C ARG A 55 1.94 1.13 -7.79
N VAL A 56 1.39 0.25 -6.95
CA VAL A 56 -0.03 -0.12 -7.04
C VAL A 56 -0.92 1.10 -6.77
N LEU A 57 -0.64 1.88 -5.73
CA LEU A 57 -1.41 3.09 -5.40
C LEU A 57 -1.28 4.19 -6.46
N GLU A 58 -0.07 4.40 -7.01
CA GLU A 58 0.19 5.32 -8.13
C GLU A 58 -0.63 4.91 -9.37
N SER A 59 -0.68 3.60 -9.69
CA SER A 59 -1.48 3.10 -10.81
C SER A 59 -3.00 3.28 -10.62
N GLU A 60 -3.43 3.48 -9.38
CA GLU A 60 -4.82 3.73 -8.99
C GLU A 60 -5.12 5.23 -8.82
N ALA A 61 -4.13 6.10 -9.08
CA ALA A 61 -4.19 7.54 -8.90
C ALA A 61 -4.58 7.97 -7.47
N LEU A 62 -4.14 7.21 -6.47
CA LEU A 62 -4.38 7.51 -5.05
C LEU A 62 -3.25 8.32 -4.41
N ILE A 63 -2.06 8.33 -5.03
CA ILE A 63 -0.86 9.09 -4.63
C ILE A 63 -0.09 9.57 -5.86
#